data_AF-A0A6J7GSX0-F1
#
_entry.id   AF-A0A6J7GSX0-F1
#
_cell.length_a   1.000
_cell.length_b   1.000
_cell.length_c   1.000
_cell.angle_alpha   90.00
_cell.angle_beta   90.00
_cell.angle_gamma   90.00
#
_symmetry.space_group_name_H-M   'P 1'
#
loop_
_entity.id
_entity.type
_entity.pdbx_description
1 polymer ?
#
loop_
_entity_poly.entity_id
_entity_poly.type
_entity_poly.pdbx_seq_one_letter_code
_entity_poly.pdbx_strand_id
1 'polypeptide(L)'
;MAPYVELGNDFYNGMQQADLDEYSDALKDINLLIKRFQSWQNKDLTQTIGGSQLSENDQKASEKPTWKCVMQSCDFTMSQGWEWVADDYSSYLNPWGFDPRDVKVPTVIWQGGLDKNVPRQHGIWLSKHIPDARLELRDDESHLGIFVNCEVEIMNSGIELLFK
;
A
#
# COMPACT_ATOMS: atom_id res chain seq x y z
N MET A 1 -2.73 1.90 -5.02
CA MET A 1 -2.02 1.85 -6.32
C MET A 1 -2.83 2.56 -7.40
N ALA A 2 -2.21 3.02 -8.49
CA ALA A 2 -2.92 3.46 -9.70
C ALA A 2 -3.28 2.26 -10.63
N PRO A 3 -4.20 2.41 -11.60
CA PRO A 3 -4.63 1.33 -12.47
C PRO A 3 -3.48 0.71 -13.27
N TYR A 4 -3.44 -0.64 -13.29
CA TYR A 4 -2.33 -1.41 -13.87
C TYR A 4 -2.02 -1.07 -15.33
N VAL A 5 -3.06 -1.04 -16.18
CA VAL A 5 -2.92 -0.75 -17.62
C VAL A 5 -2.45 0.68 -17.87
N GLU A 6 -2.87 1.64 -17.05
CA GLU A 6 -2.57 3.06 -17.23
C GLU A 6 -1.12 3.40 -16.83
N LEU A 7 -0.57 2.71 -15.82
CA LEU A 7 0.85 2.83 -15.48
C LEU A 7 1.75 1.97 -16.37
N GLY A 8 1.27 0.84 -16.88
CA GLY A 8 2.05 -0.08 -17.71
C GLY A 8 3.38 -0.47 -17.03
N ASN A 9 4.49 -0.25 -17.72
CA ASN A 9 5.83 -0.61 -17.19
C ASN A 9 6.22 0.18 -15.93
N ASP A 10 5.66 1.38 -15.73
CA ASP A 10 5.94 2.18 -14.53
C ASP A 10 5.23 1.63 -13.28
N PHE A 11 4.32 0.66 -13.42
CA PHE A 11 3.63 0.05 -12.29
C PHE A 11 4.62 -0.57 -11.29
N TYR A 12 5.68 -1.21 -11.78
CA TYR A 12 6.65 -1.93 -10.95
C TYR A 12 7.88 -1.10 -10.55
N ASN A 13 8.05 0.08 -11.14
CA ASN A 13 9.30 0.82 -11.05
C ASN A 13 9.58 1.26 -9.59
N GLY A 14 10.70 0.85 -9.02
CA GLY A 14 11.05 1.17 -7.63
C GLY A 14 10.46 0.21 -6.59
N MET A 15 9.71 -0.82 -6.99
CA MET A 15 9.31 -1.89 -6.07
C MET A 15 10.53 -2.70 -5.61
N GLN A 16 10.47 -3.22 -4.38
CA GLN A 16 11.46 -4.18 -3.90
C GLN A 16 11.23 -5.57 -4.50
N GLN A 17 12.26 -6.42 -4.46
CA GLN A 17 12.23 -7.74 -5.10
C GLN A 17 11.11 -8.66 -4.58
N ALA A 18 10.77 -8.56 -3.29
CA ALA A 18 9.69 -9.36 -2.71
C ALA A 18 8.35 -9.08 -3.40
N ASP A 19 7.98 -7.81 -3.57
CA ASP A 19 6.76 -7.42 -4.28
C ASP A 19 6.82 -7.84 -5.76
N LEU A 20 7.96 -7.69 -6.44
CA LEU A 20 8.12 -8.15 -7.82
C LEU A 20 7.88 -9.67 -7.97
N ASP A 21 8.39 -10.45 -7.02
CA ASP A 21 8.17 -11.90 -6.99
C ASP A 21 6.69 -12.23 -6.73
N GLU A 22 6.01 -11.47 -5.87
CA GLU A 22 4.58 -11.61 -5.60
C GLU A 22 3.73 -11.35 -6.85
N TYR A 23 3.97 -10.24 -7.55
CA TYR A 23 3.28 -9.95 -8.83
C TYR A 23 3.60 -11.00 -9.91
N SER A 24 4.84 -11.49 -9.96
CA SER A 24 5.23 -12.56 -10.88
C SER A 24 4.45 -13.85 -10.61
N ASP A 25 4.27 -14.22 -9.34
CA ASP A 25 3.45 -15.38 -8.97
C ASP A 25 1.97 -15.14 -9.33
N ALA A 26 1.42 -13.98 -8.99
CA ALA A 26 0.02 -13.63 -9.27
C ALA A 26 -0.32 -13.69 -10.76
N LEU A 27 0.56 -13.13 -11.62
CA LEU A 27 0.38 -13.11 -13.07
C LEU A 27 0.49 -14.51 -13.69
N LYS A 28 1.26 -15.41 -13.07
CA LYS A 28 1.46 -16.77 -13.57
C LYS A 28 0.32 -17.69 -13.14
N ASP A 29 -0.02 -17.69 -11.86
CA ASP A 29 -1.12 -18.44 -11.26
C ASP A 29 -1.31 -17.94 -9.82
N ILE A 30 -2.50 -17.40 -9.52
CA ILE A 30 -2.83 -16.86 -8.20
C ILE A 30 -2.60 -17.87 -7.06
N ASN A 31 -2.70 -19.18 -7.32
CA ASN A 31 -2.42 -20.22 -6.32
C ASN A 31 -0.95 -20.28 -5.91
N LEU A 32 -0.02 -19.87 -6.78
CA LEU A 32 1.40 -19.73 -6.42
C LEU A 32 1.59 -18.61 -5.40
N LEU A 33 0.91 -17.48 -5.61
CA LEU A 33 0.95 -16.36 -4.67
C LEU A 33 0.31 -16.75 -3.33
N ILE A 34 -0.86 -17.40 -3.36
CA ILE A 34 -1.50 -17.92 -2.13
C ILE A 34 -0.54 -18.84 -1.38
N LYS A 35 0.16 -19.74 -2.08
CA LYS A 35 1.15 -20.64 -1.47
C LYS A 35 2.33 -19.87 -0.86
N ARG A 36 2.77 -18.77 -1.48
CA ARG A 36 3.81 -17.89 -0.92
C ARG A 36 3.36 -17.30 0.41
N PHE A 37 2.17 -16.71 0.48
CA PHE A 37 1.62 -16.16 1.72
C PHE A 37 1.34 -17.23 2.78
N GLN A 38 0.87 -18.42 2.40
CA GLN A 38 0.74 -19.56 3.31
C GLN A 38 2.07 -19.93 3.98
N SER A 39 3.20 -19.74 3.30
CA SER A 39 4.53 -19.99 3.90
C SER A 39 4.91 -18.98 5.00
N TRP A 40 4.14 -17.90 5.16
CA TRP A 40 4.30 -16.92 6.22
C TRP A 40 3.50 -17.28 7.47
N GLN A 41 2.65 -18.30 7.38
CA GLN A 41 1.90 -18.78 8.52
C GLN A 41 2.85 -19.18 9.67
N ASN A 42 2.53 -18.72 10.88
CA ASN A 42 3.32 -18.94 12.10
C ASN A 42 4.73 -18.29 12.12
N LYS A 43 5.06 -17.41 11.16
CA LYS A 43 6.25 -16.56 11.25
C LYS A 43 5.95 -15.28 12.03
N ASP A 44 7.00 -14.65 12.53
CA ASP A 44 6.91 -13.29 13.08
C ASP A 44 6.59 -12.32 11.93
N LEU A 45 5.36 -11.82 11.92
CA LEU A 45 4.87 -10.93 10.87
C LEU A 45 5.58 -9.58 10.90
N THR A 46 6.08 -9.13 12.06
CA THR A 46 6.91 -7.93 12.15
C THR A 46 8.16 -8.04 11.28
N GLN A 47 8.78 -9.23 11.27
CA GLN A 47 9.96 -9.51 10.44
C GLN A 47 9.60 -9.83 8.98
N THR A 48 8.37 -10.30 8.74
CA THR A 48 7.95 -10.72 7.41
C THR A 48 7.43 -9.53 6.59
N ILE A 49 6.62 -8.68 7.19
CA ILE A 49 6.02 -7.48 6.58
C ILE A 49 7.04 -6.34 6.54
N GLY A 50 7.86 -6.20 7.58
CA GLY A 50 8.94 -5.22 7.64
C GLY A 50 10.12 -5.52 6.69
N GLY A 51 10.10 -6.66 6.01
CA GLY A 51 11.23 -7.16 5.23
C GLY A 51 12.43 -7.55 6.09
N SER A 52 13.57 -7.82 5.45
CA SER A 52 14.80 -8.21 6.15
C SER A 52 15.35 -7.15 7.11
N GLN A 53 14.94 -5.88 6.96
CA GLN A 53 15.25 -4.80 7.86
C GLN A 53 14.27 -3.63 7.67
N LEU A 54 13.67 -3.17 8.77
CA LEU A 54 12.84 -1.96 8.79
C LEU A 54 13.64 -0.73 8.35
N SER A 55 13.01 0.15 7.56
CA SER A 55 13.60 1.46 7.25
C SER A 55 13.75 2.31 8.51
N GLU A 56 14.54 3.39 8.46
CA GLU A 56 14.67 4.32 9.60
C GLU A 56 13.30 4.90 10.04
N ASN A 57 12.39 5.15 9.11
CA ASN A 57 11.08 5.70 9.42
C ASN A 57 10.09 4.63 9.92
N ASP A 58 10.22 3.38 9.49
CA ASP A 58 9.49 2.27 10.14
C ASP A 58 10.00 2.02 11.57
N GLN A 59 11.31 2.18 11.82
CA GLN A 59 11.87 2.07 13.17
C GLN A 59 11.30 3.16 14.09
N LYS A 60 11.26 4.42 13.64
CA LYS A 60 10.60 5.52 14.39
C LYS A 60 9.12 5.23 14.63
N ALA A 61 8.42 4.72 13.60
CA ALA A 61 7.02 4.35 13.71
C ALA A 61 6.80 3.25 14.76
N SER A 62 7.71 2.27 14.83
CA SER A 62 7.61 1.12 15.74
C SER A 62 7.60 1.47 17.23
N GLU A 63 8.05 2.67 17.59
CA GLU A 63 8.01 3.19 18.96
C GLU A 63 6.62 3.73 19.36
N LYS A 64 5.70 3.92 18.40
CA LYS A 64 4.37 4.48 18.65
C LYS A 64 3.31 3.39 18.92
N PRO A 65 2.27 3.67 19.74
CA PRO A 65 1.17 2.72 19.97
C PRO A 65 0.46 2.26 18.69
N THR A 66 0.32 3.13 17.71
CA THR A 66 -0.36 2.85 16.44
C THR A 66 0.33 1.76 15.62
N TRP A 67 1.66 1.64 15.71
CA TRP A 67 2.39 0.54 15.07
C TRP A 67 1.87 -0.83 15.53
N LYS A 68 1.63 -0.98 16.84
CA LYS A 68 1.07 -2.21 17.38
C LYS A 68 -0.31 -2.49 16.80
N CYS A 69 -1.13 -1.46 16.59
CA CYS A 69 -2.44 -1.61 15.96
C CYS A 69 -2.31 -2.09 14.51
N VAL A 70 -1.40 -1.51 13.73
CA VAL A 70 -1.11 -1.92 12.35
C VAL A 70 -0.68 -3.39 12.32
N MET A 71 0.31 -3.78 13.12
CA MET A 71 0.79 -5.17 13.17
C MET A 71 -0.29 -6.15 13.62
N GLN A 72 -1.09 -5.81 14.64
CA GLN A 72 -2.21 -6.65 15.09
C GLN A 72 -3.30 -6.81 14.01
N SER A 73 -3.54 -5.79 13.18
CA SER A 73 -4.46 -5.88 12.05
C SER A 73 -3.93 -6.82 10.96
N CYS A 74 -2.62 -6.78 10.68
CA CYS A 74 -1.98 -7.72 9.78
C CYS A 74 -2.04 -9.16 10.32
N ASP A 75 -1.69 -9.38 11.60
CA ASP A 75 -1.79 -10.67 12.27
C ASP A 75 -3.21 -11.24 12.20
N PHE A 76 -4.21 -10.39 12.45
CA PHE A 76 -5.61 -10.77 12.34
C PHE A 76 -5.94 -11.20 10.92
N THR A 77 -5.60 -10.41 9.90
CA THR A 77 -5.87 -10.72 8.48
C THR A 77 -5.25 -12.05 8.06
N MET A 78 -3.99 -12.29 8.44
CA MET A 78 -3.27 -13.54 8.15
C MET A 78 -3.90 -14.76 8.84
N SER A 79 -4.68 -14.56 9.90
CA SER A 79 -5.42 -15.64 10.60
C SER A 79 -6.79 -15.96 9.99
N GLN A 80 -7.33 -15.10 9.11
CA GLN A 80 -8.67 -15.27 8.54
C GLN A 80 -8.70 -16.17 7.28
N GLY A 81 -7.55 -16.73 6.89
CA GLY A 81 -7.40 -17.51 5.66
C GLY A 81 -6.67 -16.72 4.58
N TRP A 82 -6.81 -17.16 3.33
CA TRP A 82 -5.96 -16.68 2.21
C TRP A 82 -6.75 -16.17 1.00
N GLU A 83 -8.08 -16.10 1.11
CA GLU A 83 -8.93 -15.59 0.02
C GLU A 83 -8.63 -14.12 -0.29
N TRP A 84 -8.26 -13.34 0.75
CA TRP A 84 -7.84 -11.93 0.60
C TRP A 84 -6.68 -11.76 -0.38
N VAL A 85 -5.76 -12.74 -0.49
CA VAL A 85 -4.62 -12.67 -1.42
C VAL A 85 -5.11 -12.56 -2.85
N ALA A 86 -6.10 -13.39 -3.22
CA ALA A 86 -6.68 -13.39 -4.55
C ALA A 86 -7.52 -12.13 -4.80
N ASP A 87 -8.27 -11.69 -3.79
CA ASP A 87 -9.11 -10.50 -3.87
C ASP A 87 -8.27 -9.22 -4.09
N ASP A 88 -7.27 -9.02 -3.24
CA ASP A 88 -6.34 -7.88 -3.31
C ASP A 88 -5.62 -7.83 -4.66
N TYR A 89 -4.94 -8.93 -5.06
CA TYR A 89 -4.18 -8.94 -6.31
C TYR A 89 -5.05 -8.89 -7.56
N SER A 90 -6.29 -9.37 -7.49
CA SER A 90 -7.28 -9.12 -8.55
C SER A 90 -7.57 -7.63 -8.69
N SER A 91 -7.75 -6.91 -7.59
CA SER A 91 -7.97 -5.45 -7.61
C SER A 91 -6.76 -4.67 -8.13
N TYR A 92 -5.56 -5.22 -7.98
CA TYR A 92 -4.32 -4.59 -8.40
C TYR A 92 -4.08 -4.74 -9.90
N LEU A 93 -4.36 -5.93 -10.45
CA LEU A 93 -3.97 -6.33 -11.80
C LEU A 93 -5.12 -6.26 -12.82
N ASN A 94 -6.37 -6.20 -12.38
CA ASN A 94 -7.54 -6.05 -13.26
C ASN A 94 -8.06 -4.60 -13.27
N PRO A 95 -8.83 -4.21 -14.32
CA PRO A 95 -9.51 -2.93 -14.35
C PRO A 95 -10.39 -2.75 -13.12
N TRP A 96 -10.31 -1.57 -12.52
CA TRP A 96 -11.19 -1.20 -11.42
C TRP A 96 -12.63 -1.10 -11.91
N GLY A 97 -13.58 -1.35 -11.01
CA GLY A 97 -15.01 -1.19 -11.30
C GLY A 97 -15.46 0.26 -11.51
N PHE A 98 -14.54 1.22 -11.50
CA PHE A 98 -14.78 2.64 -11.76
C PHE A 98 -13.53 3.29 -12.34
N ASP A 99 -13.71 4.44 -13.00
CA ASP A 99 -12.61 5.27 -13.48
C ASP A 99 -12.23 6.32 -12.42
N PRO A 100 -10.96 6.46 -12.01
CA PRO A 100 -10.52 7.54 -11.11
C PRO A 100 -10.92 8.95 -11.57
N ARG A 101 -11.07 9.18 -12.88
CA ARG A 101 -11.53 10.45 -13.46
C ARG A 101 -13.00 10.77 -13.15
N ASP A 102 -13.77 9.76 -12.75
CA ASP A 102 -15.17 9.91 -12.37
C ASP A 102 -15.37 10.28 -10.90
N VAL A 103 -14.32 10.24 -10.07
CA VAL A 103 -14.38 10.71 -8.69
C VAL A 103 -14.63 12.22 -8.65
N LYS A 104 -15.74 12.65 -8.03
CA LYS A 104 -16.16 14.07 -7.95
C LYS A 104 -16.02 14.71 -6.58
N VAL A 105 -15.67 13.91 -5.56
CA VAL A 105 -15.49 14.42 -4.19
C VAL A 105 -14.05 14.91 -3.98
N PRO A 106 -13.84 15.92 -3.14
CA PRO A 106 -12.49 16.34 -2.75
C PRO A 106 -11.68 15.15 -2.24
N THR A 107 -10.44 15.02 -2.69
CA THR A 107 -9.59 13.86 -2.40
C THR A 107 -8.20 14.31 -1.95
N VAL A 108 -7.63 13.63 -0.95
CA VAL A 108 -6.22 13.75 -0.59
C VAL A 108 -5.54 12.39 -0.76
N ILE A 109 -4.44 12.38 -1.50
CA ILE A 109 -3.61 11.19 -1.68
C ILE A 109 -2.35 11.38 -0.84
N TRP A 110 -2.13 10.48 0.12
CA TRP A 110 -0.91 10.43 0.91
C TRP A 110 0.01 9.35 0.37
N GLN A 111 1.28 9.68 0.18
CA GLN A 111 2.26 8.77 -0.43
C GLN A 111 3.63 8.92 0.23
N GLY A 112 4.24 7.79 0.59
CA GLY A 112 5.63 7.73 1.03
C GLY A 112 6.55 7.77 -0.19
N GLY A 113 7.59 8.62 -0.16
CA GLY A 113 8.55 8.73 -1.24
C GLY A 113 9.56 7.57 -1.27
N LEU A 114 9.78 6.91 -0.13
CA LEU A 114 10.62 5.72 0.01
C LEU A 114 9.79 4.43 0.05
N ASP A 115 8.50 4.50 -0.24
CA ASP A 115 7.63 3.34 -0.34
C ASP A 115 8.11 2.42 -1.49
N LYS A 116 8.47 1.19 -1.13
CA LYS A 116 8.92 0.15 -2.07
C LYS A 116 7.87 -0.92 -2.33
N ASN A 117 6.71 -0.84 -1.69
CA ASN A 117 5.59 -1.75 -1.90
C ASN A 117 4.63 -1.10 -2.91
N VAL A 118 4.35 0.19 -2.72
CA VAL A 118 3.55 1.04 -3.62
C VAL A 118 4.35 2.31 -3.95
N PRO A 119 5.23 2.27 -4.97
CA PRO A 119 6.12 3.38 -5.26
C PRO A 119 5.40 4.69 -5.66
N ARG A 120 6.10 5.81 -5.48
CA ARG A 120 5.55 7.18 -5.55
C ARG A 120 4.75 7.49 -6.82
N GLN A 121 5.07 6.87 -7.95
CA GLN A 121 4.37 7.12 -9.22
C GLN A 121 2.89 6.73 -9.17
N HIS A 122 2.49 5.78 -8.31
CA HIS A 122 1.07 5.47 -8.14
C HIS A 122 0.31 6.66 -7.54
N GLY A 123 0.82 7.25 -6.46
CA GLY A 123 0.23 8.45 -5.85
C GLY A 123 0.22 9.65 -6.81
N ILE A 124 1.33 9.86 -7.54
CA ILE A 124 1.44 10.94 -8.54
C ILE A 124 0.45 10.73 -9.70
N TRP A 125 0.26 9.50 -10.17
CA TRP A 125 -0.71 9.24 -11.22
C TRP A 125 -2.12 9.53 -10.72
N LEU A 126 -2.50 9.05 -9.53
CA LEU A 126 -3.83 9.28 -8.98
C LEU A 126 -4.13 10.77 -8.80
N SER A 127 -3.18 11.54 -8.27
CA SER A 127 -3.36 12.98 -8.06
C SER A 127 -3.51 13.78 -9.35
N LYS A 128 -3.00 13.26 -10.48
CA LYS A 128 -3.13 13.90 -11.80
C LYS A 128 -4.44 13.56 -12.51
N HIS A 129 -5.06 12.43 -12.17
CA HIS A 129 -6.22 11.91 -12.90
C HIS A 129 -7.53 12.01 -12.11
N ILE A 130 -7.47 12.14 -10.78
CA ILE A 130 -8.63 12.49 -9.97
C ILE A 130 -8.79 14.03 -10.01
N PRO A 131 -9.93 14.57 -10.53
CA PRO A 131 -10.06 16.01 -10.82
C PRO A 131 -9.84 16.96 -9.64
N ASP A 132 -10.26 16.58 -8.43
CA ASP A 132 -10.13 17.39 -7.20
C ASP A 132 -9.24 16.70 -6.16
N ALA A 133 -8.14 16.10 -6.64
CA ALA A 133 -7.13 15.51 -5.77
C ALA A 133 -5.96 16.46 -5.49
N ARG A 134 -5.50 16.47 -4.24
CA ARG A 134 -4.16 16.94 -3.88
C ARG A 134 -3.27 15.76 -3.48
N LEU A 135 -1.97 15.90 -3.72
CA LEU A 135 -0.96 14.93 -3.30
C LEU A 135 -0.18 15.47 -2.10
N GLU A 136 -0.17 14.71 -1.01
CA GLU A 136 0.74 14.86 0.12
C GLU A 136 1.85 13.81 0.00
N LEU A 137 2.91 14.16 -0.72
CA LEU A 137 4.10 13.32 -0.86
C LEU A 137 5.05 13.59 0.30
N ARG A 138 5.31 12.56 1.12
CA ARG A 138 6.32 12.59 2.18
C ARG A 138 7.57 11.88 1.66
N ASP A 139 8.47 12.66 1.06
CA ASP A 139 9.61 12.14 0.30
C ASP A 139 10.49 11.13 1.04
N ASP A 140 10.59 11.27 2.37
CA ASP A 140 11.38 10.44 3.26
C ASP A 140 10.59 9.29 3.89
N GLU A 141 9.26 9.28 3.83
CA GLU A 141 8.45 8.24 4.49
C GLU A 141 8.44 6.91 3.72
N SER A 142 8.39 5.83 4.50
CA SER A 142 8.30 4.45 4.08
C SER A 142 6.84 3.97 3.97
N HIS A 143 6.66 2.74 3.50
CA HIS A 143 5.33 2.13 3.32
C HIS A 143 4.53 2.04 4.63
N LEU A 144 5.12 1.50 5.70
CA LEU A 144 4.43 1.40 7.00
C LEU A 144 4.56 2.70 7.79
N GLY A 145 5.74 3.33 7.72
CA GLY A 145 6.05 4.58 8.39
C GLY A 145 5.00 5.66 8.15
N ILE A 146 4.56 5.88 6.90
CA ILE A 146 3.58 6.94 6.59
C ILE A 146 2.26 6.80 7.37
N PHE A 147 1.76 5.59 7.60
CA PHE A 147 0.50 5.38 8.32
C PHE A 147 0.58 5.76 9.81
N VAL A 148 1.77 5.71 10.38
CA VAL A 148 2.01 5.85 11.83
C VAL A 148 2.70 7.18 12.15
N ASN A 149 3.68 7.58 11.34
CA ASN A 149 4.41 8.83 11.50
C ASN A 149 3.53 10.03 11.19
N CYS A 150 2.65 9.92 10.19
CA CYS A 150 1.75 10.98 9.73
C CYS A 150 0.28 10.77 10.13
N GLU A 151 -0.01 9.90 11.10
CA GLU A 151 -1.38 9.50 11.45
C GLU A 151 -2.30 10.70 11.78
N VAL A 152 -1.78 11.71 12.48
CA VAL A 152 -2.55 12.90 12.88
C VAL A 152 -2.80 13.80 11.68
N GLU A 153 -1.80 14.03 10.84
CA GLU A 153 -1.90 14.85 9.65
C GLU A 153 -2.80 14.22 8.60
N ILE A 154 -2.74 12.90 8.42
CA ILE A 154 -3.67 12.15 7.56
C ILE A 154 -5.11 12.38 8.04
N MET A 155 -5.38 12.18 9.33
CA MET A 155 -6.73 12.38 9.88
C MET A 155 -7.21 13.82 9.74
N ASN A 156 -6.37 14.81 10.06
CA ASN A 156 -6.70 16.22 9.90
C ASN A 156 -6.98 16.56 8.43
N SER A 157 -6.18 16.02 7.50
CA SER A 157 -6.38 16.25 6.07
C SER A 157 -7.73 15.74 5.58
N GLY A 158 -8.21 14.61 6.12
CA GLY A 158 -9.55 14.08 5.83
C GLY A 158 -10.66 14.94 6.43
N ILE A 159 -10.49 15.42 7.67
CA ILE A 159 -11.45 16.33 8.33
C ILE A 159 -11.58 17.63 7.56
N GLU A 160 -10.49 18.21 7.06
CA GLU A 160 -10.48 19.44 6.25
C GLU A 160 -11.33 19.30 4.97
N LEU A 161 -11.38 18.12 4.36
CA LEU A 161 -12.19 17.89 3.15
C LEU A 161 -13.70 17.92 3.43
N LEU A 162 -14.14 17.69 4.67
CA LEU A 162 -15.55 17.73 5.05
C LEU A 162 -16.14 19.15 5.10
N PHE A 163 -15.28 20.17 5.08
CA PHE A 163 -15.67 21.58 5.18
C PHE A 163 -15.43 22.37 3.88
N LYS A 164 -15.14 21.68 2.77
CA LYS A 164 -15.05 22.25 1.42
C LYS A 164 -16.32 21.98 0.63
#